data_AF-A0A0B1SSC0-F1
#
_entry.id   AF-A0A0B1SSC0-F1
#
_cell.length_a   1.000
_cell.length_b   1.000
_cell.length_c   1.000
_cell.angle_alpha   90.00
_cell.angle_beta   90.00
_cell.angle_gamma   90.00
#
_symmetry.space_group_name_H-M   'P 1'
#
loop_
_entity.id
_entity.type
_entity.pdbx_description
1 polymer ?
#
loop_
_entity_poly.entity_id
_entity_poly.type
_entity_poly.pdbx_seq_one_letter_code
_entity_poly.pdbx_strand_id
1 'polypeptide(L)'
;MTQTTHISPEAQQKLMTKVENWLAWDKNEKTHAEIAKLSEEKNYTELAARMNGRLLFGTAGIRARMEAGFGRLNDLTIITVTHGFARHVLAELGDKKPTGVAIGYDGRHNSKRFAELSANVFIRNGVPSWATIKLKCDAGLIITASHNPKEDNGYKAYWSNGAQVHPNVNKSDVYIINSAVSSQIVKTIAEAEGFKNELTLTGFKWMGNKAHELRSKGKTVILAWEESIGYMPGHTLDKVNGNFLKHTAYYGKLRLYENLSERNSITL
;
A
#
# COMPACT_ATOMS: atom_id res chain seq x y z
N MET A 1 -8.57 -36.41 15.33
CA MET A 1 -7.83 -35.92 16.50
C MET A 1 -6.99 -34.74 16.04
N THR A 2 -7.37 -33.52 16.41
CA THR A 2 -6.61 -32.31 16.11
C THR A 2 -5.34 -32.32 16.97
N GLN A 3 -4.17 -32.38 16.34
CA GLN A 3 -2.89 -32.22 17.03
C GLN A 3 -2.87 -30.84 17.69
N THR A 4 -3.00 -30.80 19.01
CA THR A 4 -2.73 -29.60 19.80
C THR A 4 -1.24 -29.32 19.63
N THR A 5 -0.91 -28.30 18.85
CA THR A 5 0.47 -27.86 18.65
C THR A 5 1.03 -27.43 20.00
N HIS A 6 1.83 -28.30 20.64
CA HIS A 6 2.46 -28.00 21.91
C HIS A 6 3.52 -26.92 21.70
N ILE A 7 3.19 -25.69 22.06
CA ILE A 7 4.13 -24.56 22.11
C ILE A 7 5.04 -24.77 23.33
N SER A 8 6.37 -24.72 23.15
CA SER A 8 7.32 -24.94 24.25
C SER A 8 7.16 -23.90 25.37
N PRO A 9 7.51 -24.21 26.63
CA PRO A 9 7.41 -23.26 27.74
C PRO A 9 8.14 -21.93 27.47
N GLU A 10 9.32 -21.98 26.83
CA GLU A 10 10.07 -20.78 26.46
C GLU A 10 9.31 -19.94 25.40
N ALA A 11 8.71 -20.60 24.41
CA ALA A 11 7.92 -19.91 23.40
C ALA A 11 6.61 -19.33 23.99
N GLN A 12 6.00 -19.99 24.97
CA GLN A 12 4.87 -19.45 25.72
C GLN A 12 5.29 -18.20 26.50
N GLN A 13 6.43 -18.22 27.20
CA GLN A 13 6.91 -17.03 27.94
C GLN A 13 7.11 -15.83 27.00
N LYS A 14 7.79 -16.03 25.87
CA LYS A 14 7.98 -14.98 24.85
C LYS A 14 6.66 -14.47 24.27
N LEU A 15 5.68 -15.36 24.07
CA LEU A 15 4.35 -14.99 23.61
C LEU A 15 3.62 -14.14 24.66
N MET A 16 3.68 -14.52 25.93
CA MET A 16 3.02 -13.79 27.02
C MET A 16 3.62 -12.40 27.23
N THR A 17 4.93 -12.23 27.07
CA THR A 17 5.54 -10.88 27.06
C THR A 17 4.96 -9.99 25.94
N LYS A 18 4.66 -10.55 24.75
CA LYS A 18 3.99 -9.79 23.68
C LYS A 18 2.55 -9.45 24.02
N VAL A 19 1.84 -10.35 24.69
CA VAL A 19 0.47 -10.14 25.17
C VAL A 19 0.44 -9.00 26.20
N GLU A 20 1.33 -9.01 27.18
CA GLU A 20 1.46 -7.95 28.18
C GLU A 20 1.72 -6.58 27.52
N ASN A 21 2.67 -6.52 26.57
CA ASN A 21 2.95 -5.31 25.81
C ASN A 21 1.73 -4.84 25.01
N TRP A 22 1.02 -5.77 24.35
CA TRP A 22 -0.20 -5.44 23.61
C TRP A 22 -1.26 -4.80 24.53
N LEU A 23 -1.57 -5.43 25.66
CA LEU A 23 -2.57 -4.94 26.61
C LEU A 23 -2.19 -3.60 27.23
N ALA A 24 -0.89 -3.34 27.45
CA ALA A 24 -0.42 -2.05 27.92
C ALA A 24 -0.62 -0.93 26.88
N TRP A 25 -0.44 -1.22 25.59
CA TRP A 25 -0.44 -0.22 24.52
C TRP A 25 -1.81 -0.01 23.87
N ASP A 26 -2.59 -1.08 23.70
CA ASP A 26 -3.91 -1.00 23.09
C ASP A 26 -4.87 -0.24 23.99
N LYS A 27 -5.57 0.74 23.41
CA LYS A 27 -6.57 1.58 24.11
C LYS A 27 -7.99 1.33 23.63
N ASN A 28 -8.17 0.45 22.66
CA ASN A 28 -9.49 0.05 22.21
C ASN A 28 -10.02 -1.08 23.09
N GLU A 29 -11.08 -0.80 23.85
CA GLU A 29 -11.66 -1.74 24.82
C GLU A 29 -12.05 -3.09 24.19
N LYS A 30 -12.55 -3.07 22.94
CA LYS A 30 -12.96 -4.29 22.24
C LYS A 30 -11.76 -5.19 21.92
N THR A 31 -10.72 -4.64 21.28
CA THR A 31 -9.54 -5.44 20.90
C THR A 31 -8.70 -5.80 22.12
N HIS A 32 -8.71 -4.99 23.17
CA HIS A 32 -8.11 -5.32 24.45
C HIS A 32 -8.82 -6.53 25.08
N ALA A 33 -10.16 -6.53 25.12
CA ALA A 33 -10.95 -7.63 25.66
C ALA A 33 -10.75 -8.94 24.88
N GLU A 34 -10.61 -8.88 23.54
CA GLU A 34 -10.30 -10.06 22.71
C GLU A 34 -9.01 -10.76 23.16
N ILE A 35 -7.93 -10.00 23.39
CA ILE A 35 -6.64 -10.57 23.81
C ILE A 35 -6.66 -11.01 25.27
N ALA A 36 -7.28 -10.23 26.16
CA ALA A 36 -7.42 -10.60 27.56
C ALA A 36 -8.15 -11.94 27.71
N LYS A 37 -9.27 -12.12 26.99
CA LYS A 37 -10.01 -13.38 26.97
C LYS A 37 -9.17 -14.55 26.46
N LEU A 38 -8.47 -14.39 25.33
CA LEU A 38 -7.61 -15.45 24.80
C LEU A 38 -6.47 -15.82 25.76
N SER A 39 -5.97 -14.84 26.53
CA SER A 39 -4.97 -15.03 27.57
C SER A 39 -5.52 -15.82 28.76
N GLU A 40 -6.71 -15.47 29.27
CA GLU A 40 -7.41 -16.19 30.35
C GLU A 40 -7.70 -17.65 29.97
N GLU A 41 -8.14 -17.87 28.73
CA GLU A 41 -8.41 -19.20 28.17
C GLU A 41 -7.14 -20.01 27.86
N LYS A 42 -5.95 -19.41 28.02
CA LYS A 42 -4.65 -19.99 27.66
C LYS A 42 -4.64 -20.53 26.21
N ASN A 43 -5.32 -19.83 25.31
CA ASN A 43 -5.39 -20.21 23.90
C ASN A 43 -4.11 -19.77 23.16
N TYR A 44 -3.00 -20.43 23.48
CA TYR A 44 -1.68 -20.06 22.98
C TYR A 44 -1.57 -20.16 21.46
N THR A 45 -2.31 -21.05 20.82
CA THR A 45 -2.32 -21.20 19.36
C THR A 45 -2.87 -19.95 18.68
N GLU A 46 -4.04 -19.47 19.11
CA GLU A 46 -4.65 -18.26 18.54
C GLU A 46 -3.87 -16.99 18.93
N LEU A 47 -3.40 -16.91 20.18
CA LEU A 47 -2.51 -15.83 20.62
C LEU A 47 -1.25 -15.77 19.75
N ALA A 48 -0.61 -16.90 19.46
CA ALA A 48 0.56 -16.95 18.59
C ALA A 48 0.22 -16.45 17.17
N ALA A 49 -0.91 -16.88 16.60
CA ALA A 49 -1.36 -16.46 15.26
C ALA A 49 -1.63 -14.95 15.17
N ARG A 50 -2.02 -14.30 16.27
CA ARG A 50 -2.30 -12.85 16.34
C ARG A 50 -1.10 -12.01 16.75
N MET A 51 -0.25 -12.50 17.66
CA MET A 51 0.85 -11.73 18.28
C MET A 51 2.21 -11.93 17.62
N ASN A 52 2.46 -13.11 17.02
CA ASN A 52 3.73 -13.36 16.35
C ASN A 52 3.74 -12.85 14.91
N GLY A 53 2.57 -12.67 14.30
CA GLY A 53 2.44 -12.07 12.98
C GLY A 53 2.87 -10.60 12.97
N ARG A 54 3.40 -10.16 11.83
CA ARG A 54 3.58 -8.74 11.49
C ARG A 54 2.74 -8.43 10.28
N LEU A 55 2.19 -7.21 10.22
CA LEU A 55 1.58 -6.71 8.99
C LEU A 55 2.65 -6.59 7.90
N LEU A 56 2.43 -7.25 6.77
CA LEU A 56 3.34 -7.21 5.63
C LEU A 56 2.78 -6.27 4.56
N PHE A 57 3.64 -5.39 4.06
CA PHE A 57 3.33 -4.54 2.92
C PHE A 57 3.53 -5.35 1.64
N GLY A 58 2.45 -5.86 1.06
CA GLY A 58 2.47 -6.50 -0.25
C GLY A 58 2.39 -5.48 -1.38
N THR A 59 2.42 -5.93 -2.63
CA THR A 59 2.28 -5.06 -3.81
C THR A 59 0.97 -4.29 -3.88
N ALA A 60 -0.05 -4.74 -3.15
CA ALA A 60 -1.35 -4.08 -3.06
C ALA A 60 -1.61 -3.49 -1.67
N GLY A 61 -0.55 -3.25 -0.89
CA GLY A 61 -0.59 -2.68 0.45
C GLY A 61 -0.68 -3.75 1.52
N ILE A 62 -1.00 -3.33 2.74
CA ILE A 62 -1.34 -4.27 3.81
C ILE A 62 -2.78 -4.70 3.64
N ARG A 63 -3.05 -5.99 3.81
CA ARG A 63 -4.39 -6.54 4.00
C ARG A 63 -4.34 -7.57 5.11
N ALA A 64 -5.27 -7.46 6.05
CA ALA A 64 -5.39 -8.41 7.15
C ALA A 64 -6.82 -8.40 7.72
N ARG A 65 -7.16 -9.47 8.44
CA ARG A 65 -8.40 -9.52 9.21
C ARG A 65 -8.43 -8.41 10.25
N MET A 66 -9.62 -7.86 10.48
CA MET A 66 -9.87 -6.85 11.50
C MET A 66 -10.11 -7.50 12.87
N GLU A 67 -9.01 -7.75 13.59
CA GLU A 67 -9.00 -8.44 14.89
C GLU A 67 -7.89 -7.84 15.77
N ALA A 68 -7.85 -8.18 17.05
CA ALA A 68 -6.76 -7.77 17.93
C ALA A 68 -5.42 -8.49 17.62
N GLY A 69 -4.31 -7.86 17.99
CA GLY A 69 -2.95 -8.39 17.86
C GLY A 69 -2.10 -7.72 16.75
N PHE A 70 -0.78 -7.90 16.83
CA PHE A 70 0.20 -7.25 15.95
C PHE A 70 0.17 -7.74 14.49
N GLY A 71 -0.34 -8.95 14.25
CA GLY A 71 -0.51 -9.56 12.93
C GLY A 71 -1.89 -9.33 12.32
N ARG A 72 -2.66 -8.37 12.83
CA ARG A 72 -4.05 -8.06 12.44
C ARG A 72 -4.23 -6.57 12.23
N LEU A 73 -5.29 -6.17 11.52
CA LEU A 73 -5.59 -4.76 11.29
C LEU A 73 -6.54 -4.24 12.39
N ASN A 74 -6.09 -3.25 13.14
CA ASN A 74 -6.81 -2.67 14.28
C ASN A 74 -6.27 -1.25 14.55
N ASP A 75 -6.82 -0.58 15.55
CA ASP A 75 -6.43 0.80 15.88
C ASP A 75 -4.92 0.94 16.14
N LEU A 76 -4.35 0.09 17.00
CA LEU A 76 -2.94 0.16 17.38
C LEU A 76 -2.00 -0.04 16.17
N THR A 77 -2.31 -1.02 15.33
CA THR A 77 -1.48 -1.31 14.15
C THR A 77 -1.64 -0.24 13.06
N ILE A 78 -2.84 0.33 12.87
CA ILE A 78 -3.09 1.47 11.97
C ILE A 78 -2.30 2.70 12.43
N ILE A 79 -2.33 2.99 13.74
CA ILE A 79 -1.56 4.10 14.32
C ILE A 79 -0.06 3.89 14.08
N THR A 80 0.42 2.67 14.35
CA THR A 80 1.85 2.33 14.23
C THR A 80 2.34 2.43 12.78
N VAL A 81 1.62 1.82 11.83
CA VAL A 81 2.02 1.88 10.41
C VAL A 81 1.93 3.30 9.87
N THR A 82 0.92 4.08 10.28
CA THR A 82 0.79 5.47 9.83
C THR A 82 1.87 6.35 10.39
N HIS A 83 2.29 6.13 11.65
CA HIS A 83 3.43 6.86 12.20
C HIS A 83 4.71 6.56 11.42
N GLY A 84 4.96 5.27 11.11
CA GLY A 84 6.08 4.87 10.26
C GLY A 84 6.03 5.52 8.87
N PHE A 85 4.84 5.54 8.25
CA PHE A 85 4.68 6.16 6.94
C PHE A 85 4.88 7.68 6.98
N ALA A 86 4.33 8.39 7.98
CA ALA A 86 4.55 9.82 8.16
C ALA A 86 6.04 10.16 8.32
N ARG A 87 6.77 9.38 9.14
CA ARG A 87 8.21 9.55 9.29
C ARG A 87 8.98 9.29 7.99
N HIS A 88 8.53 8.33 7.20
CA HIS A 88 9.13 8.05 5.90
C HIS A 88 8.90 9.19 4.90
N VAL A 89 7.66 9.72 4.82
CA VAL A 89 7.35 10.90 3.99
C VAL A 89 8.26 12.09 4.37
N LEU A 90 8.40 12.38 5.67
CA LEU A 90 9.28 13.47 6.12
C LEU A 90 10.75 13.22 5.76
N ALA A 91 11.22 11.99 5.86
CA ALA A 91 12.59 11.64 5.48
C ALA A 91 12.85 11.83 3.97
N GLU A 92 11.90 11.46 3.12
CA GLU A 92 11.99 11.67 1.66
C GLU A 92 11.93 13.15 1.26
N LEU A 93 11.22 13.97 2.04
CA LEU A 93 11.13 15.41 1.81
C LEU A 93 12.39 16.17 2.28
N GLY A 94 13.14 15.64 3.23
CA GLY A 94 14.28 16.33 3.86
C GLY A 94 13.82 17.60 4.56
N ASP A 95 14.46 18.74 4.23
CA ASP A 95 14.13 20.05 4.82
C ASP A 95 12.86 20.70 4.23
N LYS A 96 12.24 20.08 3.22
CA LYS A 96 11.03 20.62 2.60
C LYS A 96 9.84 20.43 3.52
N LYS A 97 9.03 21.48 3.66
CA LYS A 97 7.78 21.42 4.42
C LYS A 97 6.77 20.51 3.69
N PRO A 98 6.12 19.57 4.39
CA PRO A 98 5.11 18.71 3.77
C PRO A 98 3.88 19.54 3.35
N THR A 99 3.44 19.32 2.11
CA THR A 99 2.19 19.81 1.55
C THR A 99 0.98 19.01 2.05
N GLY A 100 1.21 17.74 2.37
CA GLY A 100 0.27 16.88 3.08
C GLY A 100 0.05 15.51 2.45
N VAL A 101 -0.88 14.75 3.02
CA VAL A 101 -1.29 13.42 2.57
C VAL A 101 -2.78 13.39 2.29
N ALA A 102 -3.16 12.90 1.10
CA ALA A 102 -4.55 12.67 0.76
C ALA A 102 -5.03 11.34 1.35
N ILE A 103 -6.11 11.33 2.13
CA ILE A 103 -6.64 10.11 2.78
C ILE A 103 -8.04 9.80 2.24
N GLY A 104 -8.21 8.59 1.71
CA GLY A 104 -9.50 8.06 1.27
C GLY A 104 -9.83 6.73 1.93
N TYR A 105 -11.11 6.33 1.90
CA TYR A 105 -11.55 5.06 2.45
C TYR A 105 -12.81 4.55 1.73
N ASP A 106 -13.06 3.24 1.76
CA ASP A 106 -14.25 2.62 1.19
C ASP A 106 -15.35 2.32 2.24
N GLY A 107 -16.47 1.76 1.81
CA GLY A 107 -17.62 1.44 2.68
C GLY A 107 -17.44 0.26 3.65
N ARG A 108 -16.22 -0.26 3.85
CA ARG A 108 -16.01 -1.41 4.75
C ARG A 108 -16.14 -1.03 6.22
N HIS A 109 -16.39 -2.03 7.06
CA HIS A 109 -16.32 -1.86 8.50
C HIS A 109 -14.95 -1.30 8.90
N ASN A 110 -14.96 -0.37 9.87
CA ASN A 110 -13.80 0.35 10.39
C ASN A 110 -13.01 1.21 9.38
N SER A 111 -13.31 1.21 8.07
CA SER A 111 -12.58 2.00 7.07
C SER A 111 -12.55 3.50 7.41
N LYS A 112 -13.70 4.06 7.78
CA LYS A 112 -13.80 5.46 8.25
C LYS A 112 -12.95 5.70 9.52
N ARG A 113 -13.07 4.84 10.52
CA ARG A 113 -12.33 4.94 11.79
C ARG A 113 -10.81 4.90 11.55
N PHE A 114 -10.34 3.97 10.73
CA PHE A 114 -8.92 3.84 10.41
C PHE A 114 -8.39 5.04 9.62
N ALA A 115 -9.21 5.63 8.74
CA ALA A 115 -8.86 6.86 8.06
C ALA A 115 -8.74 8.06 9.03
N GLU A 116 -9.68 8.21 9.96
CA GLU A 116 -9.66 9.25 11.00
C GLU A 116 -8.45 9.11 11.94
N LEU A 117 -8.15 7.88 12.38
CA LEU A 117 -6.93 7.60 13.16
C LEU A 117 -5.66 7.95 12.38
N SER A 118 -5.62 7.58 11.09
CA SER A 118 -4.47 7.88 10.25
C SER A 118 -4.27 9.40 10.09
N ALA A 119 -5.35 10.15 9.86
CA ALA A 119 -5.31 11.61 9.77
C ALA A 119 -4.74 12.25 11.05
N ASN A 120 -5.21 11.82 12.22
CA ASN A 120 -4.72 12.29 13.51
C ASN A 120 -3.22 12.02 13.69
N VAL A 121 -2.75 10.85 13.24
CA VAL A 121 -1.32 10.49 13.30
C VAL A 121 -0.49 11.38 12.37
N PHE A 122 -0.92 11.63 11.13
CA PHE A 122 -0.21 12.54 10.23
C PHE A 122 -0.11 13.95 10.80
N ILE A 123 -1.23 14.51 11.29
CA ILE A 123 -1.27 15.85 11.91
C ILE A 123 -0.29 15.91 13.10
N ARG A 124 -0.25 14.88 13.96
CA ARG A 124 0.67 14.83 15.10
C ARG A 124 2.15 14.74 14.69
N ASN A 125 2.44 14.24 13.50
CA ASN A 125 3.79 14.24 12.91
C ASN A 125 4.09 15.52 12.10
N GLY A 126 3.19 16.52 12.12
CA GLY A 126 3.38 17.77 11.37
C GLY A 126 3.11 17.66 9.87
N VAL A 127 2.46 16.58 9.42
CA VAL A 127 2.06 16.36 8.02
C VAL A 127 0.58 16.68 7.87
N PRO A 128 0.18 17.70 7.10
CA PRO A 128 -1.23 17.99 6.86
C PRO A 128 -1.96 16.80 6.23
N SER A 129 -3.23 16.58 6.56
CA SER A 129 -4.04 15.52 5.94
C SER A 129 -5.28 16.10 5.26
N TRP A 130 -5.55 15.68 4.03
CA TRP A 130 -6.62 16.21 3.19
C TRP A 130 -7.50 15.12 2.60
N ALA A 131 -8.71 15.46 2.18
CA ALA A 131 -9.64 14.52 1.58
C ALA A 131 -9.44 14.31 0.06
N THR A 132 -8.61 15.12 -0.63
CA THR A 132 -8.50 15.04 -2.10
C THR A 132 -7.07 15.30 -2.63
N ILE A 133 -6.66 14.49 -3.63
CA ILE A 133 -5.35 14.55 -4.32
C ILE A 133 -5.17 15.85 -5.13
N LYS A 134 -6.25 16.61 -5.37
CA LYS A 134 -6.22 17.92 -6.07
C LYS A 134 -5.30 18.96 -5.43
N LEU A 135 -4.82 18.73 -4.21
CA LEU A 135 -4.01 19.66 -3.43
C LEU A 135 -2.49 19.46 -3.58
N LYS A 136 -2.04 18.70 -4.59
CA LYS A 136 -0.60 18.41 -4.83
C LYS A 136 0.10 17.80 -3.61
N CYS A 137 -0.57 16.86 -2.94
CA CYS A 137 -0.06 16.18 -1.75
C CYS A 137 1.22 15.37 -2.04
N ASP A 138 2.10 15.25 -1.04
CA ASP A 138 3.36 14.50 -1.12
C ASP A 138 3.13 12.98 -1.16
N ALA A 139 1.99 12.54 -0.62
CA ALA A 139 1.61 11.14 -0.55
C ALA A 139 0.07 10.96 -0.50
N GLY A 140 -0.36 9.72 -0.65
CA GLY A 140 -1.74 9.28 -0.52
C GLY A 140 -1.87 8.05 0.37
N LEU A 141 -3.01 7.91 1.04
CA LEU A 141 -3.41 6.75 1.80
C LEU A 141 -4.85 6.37 1.43
N ILE A 142 -5.08 5.11 1.10
CA ILE A 142 -6.42 4.56 0.89
C ILE A 142 -6.64 3.39 1.84
N ILE A 143 -7.66 3.49 2.68
CA ILE A 143 -8.12 2.40 3.54
C ILE A 143 -9.13 1.55 2.78
N THR A 144 -8.69 0.37 2.33
CA THR A 144 -9.52 -0.58 1.58
C THR A 144 -8.82 -1.93 1.44
N ALA A 145 -9.58 -3.02 1.56
CA ALA A 145 -9.15 -4.34 1.10
C ALA A 145 -9.72 -4.73 -0.27
N SER A 146 -10.29 -3.78 -1.02
CA SER A 146 -10.88 -4.01 -2.34
C SER A 146 -11.95 -5.10 -2.31
N HIS A 147 -11.71 -6.27 -2.90
CA HIS A 147 -12.66 -7.37 -3.02
C HIS A 147 -12.51 -8.47 -1.94
N ASN A 148 -11.64 -8.28 -0.94
CA ASN A 148 -11.50 -9.24 0.15
C ASN A 148 -12.81 -9.43 0.95
N PRO A 149 -12.94 -10.49 1.76
CA PRO A 149 -14.07 -10.66 2.67
C PRO A 149 -14.34 -9.42 3.55
N LYS A 150 -15.57 -9.27 4.06
CA LYS A 150 -15.97 -8.08 4.85
C LYS A 150 -15.22 -7.95 6.18
N GLU A 151 -14.69 -9.07 6.68
CA GLU A 151 -13.88 -9.18 7.89
C GLU A 151 -12.45 -8.66 7.69
N ASP A 152 -12.02 -8.48 6.43
CA ASP A 152 -10.74 -7.90 6.07
C ASP A 152 -10.86 -6.41 5.79
N ASN A 153 -9.78 -5.70 6.10
CA ASN A 153 -9.56 -4.35 5.62
C ASN A 153 -8.08 -4.17 5.23
N GLY A 154 -7.71 -3.00 4.71
CA GLY A 154 -6.38 -2.80 4.15
C GLY A 154 -5.89 -1.37 4.22
N TYR A 155 -4.58 -1.22 4.08
CA TYR A 155 -3.84 0.03 4.15
C TYR A 155 -2.95 0.15 2.93
N LYS A 156 -3.28 1.07 2.02
CA LYS A 156 -2.55 1.28 0.76
C LYS A 156 -1.95 2.68 0.74
N ALA A 157 -0.63 2.75 0.78
CA ALA A 157 0.12 4.00 0.70
C ALA A 157 0.56 4.28 -0.73
N TYR A 158 0.59 5.55 -1.12
CA TYR A 158 0.96 6.03 -2.45
C TYR A 158 1.88 7.25 -2.33
N TRP A 159 2.76 7.45 -3.30
CA TRP A 159 3.57 8.67 -3.46
C TRP A 159 2.84 9.74 -4.27
N SER A 160 3.40 10.94 -4.33
CA SER A 160 2.85 12.08 -5.10
C SER A 160 2.67 11.80 -6.59
N ASN A 161 3.47 10.90 -7.16
CA ASN A 161 3.33 10.44 -8.55
C ASN A 161 2.20 9.38 -8.73
N GLY A 162 1.47 9.04 -7.66
CA GLY A 162 0.40 8.04 -7.66
C GLY A 162 0.89 6.59 -7.63
N ALA A 163 2.21 6.36 -7.64
CA ALA A 163 2.77 5.03 -7.49
C ALA A 163 2.54 4.53 -6.06
N GLN A 164 2.15 3.25 -5.94
CA GLN A 164 2.00 2.63 -4.64
C GLN A 164 3.37 2.50 -3.94
N VAL A 165 3.43 2.85 -2.66
CA VAL A 165 4.62 2.65 -1.82
C VAL A 165 4.89 1.15 -1.73
N HIS A 166 6.09 0.75 -2.12
CA HIS A 166 6.58 -0.62 -2.01
C HIS A 166 7.86 -0.62 -1.17
N PRO A 167 8.02 -1.54 -0.21
CA PRO A 167 9.25 -1.61 0.57
C PRO A 167 10.45 -1.88 -0.35
N ASN A 168 11.44 -0.98 -0.28
CA ASN A 168 12.81 -1.07 -0.81
C ASN A 168 12.98 -1.91 -2.08
N VAL A 169 12.30 -1.53 -3.16
CA VAL A 169 12.68 -2.04 -4.48
C VAL A 169 13.74 -1.11 -5.04
N ASN A 170 14.91 -1.67 -5.37
CA ASN A 170 15.86 -0.95 -6.19
C ASN A 170 15.16 -0.55 -7.50
N LYS A 171 15.10 0.74 -7.83
CA LYS A 171 14.38 1.24 -9.01
C LYS A 171 14.82 0.52 -10.30
N SER A 172 16.09 0.09 -10.37
CA SER A 172 16.63 -0.70 -11.48
C SER A 172 16.04 -2.12 -11.63
N ASP A 173 15.31 -2.60 -10.63
CA ASP A 173 14.62 -3.90 -10.60
C ASP A 173 13.09 -3.75 -10.69
N VAL A 174 12.60 -2.53 -10.89
CA VAL A 174 11.19 -2.22 -11.13
C VAL A 174 10.92 -2.18 -12.64
N TYR A 175 9.85 -2.85 -13.05
CA TYR A 175 9.45 -3.00 -14.44
C TYR A 175 8.02 -2.53 -14.68
N ILE A 176 7.83 -1.86 -15.81
CA ILE A 176 6.53 -1.59 -16.41
C ILE A 176 6.46 -2.28 -17.78
N ILE A 177 5.37 -2.97 -18.06
CA ILE A 177 5.17 -3.71 -19.30
C ILE A 177 4.13 -2.98 -20.17
N ASN A 178 4.36 -2.88 -21.47
CA ASN A 178 3.31 -2.44 -22.41
C ASN A 178 3.30 -3.25 -23.70
N SER A 179 2.15 -3.30 -24.36
CA SER A 179 2.05 -3.98 -25.65
C SER A 179 2.66 -3.15 -26.79
N ALA A 180 3.16 -3.83 -27.83
CA ALA A 180 3.77 -3.22 -29.01
C ALA A 180 2.83 -2.32 -29.82
N VAL A 181 1.51 -2.47 -29.65
CA VAL A 181 0.49 -1.65 -30.33
C VAL A 181 -0.04 -0.51 -29.45
N SER A 182 0.47 -0.36 -28.22
CA SER A 182 0.08 0.72 -27.31
C SER A 182 1.03 1.90 -27.42
N SER A 183 0.55 3.10 -27.08
CA SER A 183 1.38 4.31 -27.07
C SER A 183 2.66 4.13 -26.24
N GLN A 184 3.77 4.72 -26.68
CA GLN A 184 5.05 4.62 -25.96
C GLN A 184 5.10 5.51 -24.69
N ILE A 185 3.99 6.14 -24.31
CA ILE A 185 3.89 7.00 -23.12
C ILE A 185 4.33 6.29 -21.83
N VAL A 186 4.08 4.99 -21.72
CA VAL A 186 4.45 4.19 -20.56
C VAL A 186 5.96 3.94 -20.49
N LYS A 187 6.62 3.79 -21.64
CA LYS A 187 8.08 3.74 -21.73
C LYS A 187 8.70 5.06 -21.27
N THR A 188 8.17 6.19 -21.73
CA THR A 188 8.64 7.53 -21.31
C THR A 188 8.47 7.76 -19.81
N ILE A 189 7.37 7.28 -19.22
CA ILE A 189 7.17 7.34 -17.76
C ILE A 189 8.21 6.46 -17.04
N ALA A 190 8.44 5.23 -17.51
CA ALA A 190 9.43 4.34 -16.91
C ALA A 190 10.84 4.98 -16.93
N GLU A 191 11.27 5.52 -18.06
CA GLU A 191 12.56 6.18 -18.23
C GLU A 191 12.71 7.39 -17.29
N ALA A 192 11.67 8.22 -17.17
CA ALA A 192 11.70 9.40 -16.31
C ALA A 192 11.76 9.07 -14.81
N GLU A 193 11.15 7.97 -14.39
CA GLU A 193 11.10 7.55 -12.98
C GLU A 193 12.26 6.60 -12.60
N GLY A 194 13.10 6.21 -13.57
CA GLY A 194 14.22 5.29 -13.38
C GLY A 194 13.83 3.81 -13.33
N PHE A 195 12.68 3.45 -13.90
CA PHE A 195 12.20 2.08 -14.04
C PHE A 195 12.61 1.47 -15.38
N LYS A 196 12.56 0.15 -15.47
CA LYS A 196 12.72 -0.59 -16.74
C LYS A 196 11.38 -0.75 -17.44
N ASN A 197 11.42 -0.77 -18.76
CA ASN A 197 10.25 -1.01 -19.60
C ASN A 197 10.44 -2.29 -20.43
N GLU A 198 9.39 -3.10 -20.53
CA GLU A 198 9.38 -4.32 -21.33
C GLU A 198 8.21 -4.30 -22.31
N LEU A 199 8.51 -4.52 -23.58
CA LEU A 199 7.52 -4.54 -24.64
C LEU A 199 7.05 -5.98 -24.89
N THR A 200 5.74 -6.20 -25.03
CA THR A 200 5.19 -7.53 -25.35
C THR A 200 4.25 -7.49 -26.56
N LEU A 201 3.91 -8.67 -27.08
CA LEU A 201 2.81 -8.81 -28.03
C LEU A 201 1.47 -8.43 -27.40
N THR A 202 0.46 -8.21 -28.25
CA THR A 202 -0.91 -7.85 -27.87
C THR A 202 -1.62 -8.97 -27.10
N GLY A 203 -2.27 -8.59 -26.00
CA GLY A 203 -3.07 -9.43 -25.14
C GLY A 203 -2.43 -9.71 -23.78
N PHE A 204 -3.29 -9.74 -22.74
CA PHE A 204 -2.92 -9.97 -21.35
C PHE A 204 -2.22 -11.32 -21.10
N LYS A 205 -2.41 -12.31 -21.97
CA LYS A 205 -1.66 -13.57 -21.90
C LYS A 205 -0.14 -13.37 -22.01
N TRP A 206 0.31 -12.49 -22.92
CA TRP A 206 1.73 -12.26 -23.14
C TRP A 206 2.32 -11.36 -22.07
N MET A 207 1.60 -10.30 -21.69
CA MET A 207 1.99 -9.43 -20.58
C MET A 207 2.01 -10.18 -19.24
N GLY A 208 1.04 -11.06 -19.00
CA GLY A 208 0.94 -11.89 -17.80
C GLY A 208 2.10 -12.89 -17.72
N ASN A 209 2.42 -13.56 -18.84
CA ASN A 209 3.59 -14.45 -18.91
C ASN A 209 4.90 -13.68 -18.67
N LYS A 210 5.08 -12.51 -19.29
CA LYS A 210 6.26 -11.67 -19.06
C LYS A 210 6.34 -11.17 -17.62
N ALA A 211 5.20 -10.76 -17.04
CA ALA A 211 5.14 -10.34 -15.66
C ALA A 211 5.50 -11.48 -14.71
N HIS A 212 5.03 -12.69 -14.99
CA HIS A 212 5.36 -13.90 -14.25
C HIS A 212 6.87 -14.22 -14.35
N GLU A 213 7.45 -14.16 -15.55
CA GLU A 213 8.88 -14.38 -15.79
C GLU A 213 9.77 -13.36 -15.05
N LEU A 214 9.41 -12.08 -15.08
CA LEU A 214 10.15 -11.03 -14.37
C LEU A 214 10.09 -11.25 -12.85
N ARG A 215 8.90 -11.60 -12.34
CA ARG A 215 8.70 -11.90 -10.92
C ARG A 215 9.47 -13.15 -10.47
N SER A 216 9.54 -14.20 -11.30
CA SER A 216 10.32 -15.40 -10.96
C SER A 216 11.83 -15.12 -10.90
N LYS A 217 12.30 -14.08 -11.59
CA LYS A 217 13.67 -13.53 -11.51
C LYS A 217 13.85 -12.52 -10.36
N GLY A 218 12.89 -12.42 -9.44
CA GLY A 218 12.94 -11.50 -8.30
C GLY A 218 12.75 -10.03 -8.67
N LYS A 219 12.23 -9.72 -9.87
CA LYS A 219 11.95 -8.34 -10.30
C LYS A 219 10.53 -7.92 -9.91
N THR A 220 10.33 -6.63 -9.71
CA THR A 220 9.03 -6.09 -9.35
C THR A 220 8.34 -5.52 -10.58
N VAL A 221 7.19 -6.08 -10.95
CA VAL A 221 6.35 -5.53 -12.03
C VAL A 221 5.22 -4.73 -11.39
N ILE A 222 5.22 -3.42 -11.62
CA ILE A 222 4.24 -2.51 -10.98
C ILE A 222 3.02 -2.24 -11.86
N LEU A 223 3.19 -2.34 -13.18
CA LEU A 223 2.13 -2.08 -14.16
C LEU A 223 2.38 -2.89 -15.44
N ALA A 224 1.32 -3.47 -15.98
CA ALA A 224 1.27 -3.98 -17.35
C ALA A 224 0.08 -3.34 -18.06
N TRP A 225 0.28 -2.79 -19.26
CA TRP A 225 -0.69 -1.92 -19.92
C TRP A 225 -0.88 -2.20 -21.41
N GLU A 226 -2.14 -2.21 -21.84
CA GLU A 226 -2.50 -2.24 -23.25
C GLU A 226 -3.68 -1.30 -23.54
N GLU A 227 -3.45 -0.30 -24.38
CA GLU A 227 -4.35 0.83 -24.63
C GLU A 227 -5.74 0.41 -25.13
N SER A 228 -5.78 -0.57 -26.02
CA SER A 228 -7.00 -1.10 -26.63
C SER A 228 -7.81 -2.01 -25.70
N ILE A 229 -7.21 -2.49 -24.60
CA ILE A 229 -7.80 -3.57 -23.81
C ILE A 229 -7.90 -3.20 -22.31
N GLY A 230 -6.85 -2.76 -21.62
CA GLY A 230 -6.91 -2.38 -20.19
C GLY A 230 -5.55 -2.33 -19.49
N TYR A 231 -5.50 -2.59 -18.18
CA TYR A 231 -4.23 -2.69 -17.42
C TYR A 231 -4.24 -3.74 -16.29
N MET A 232 -3.05 -4.11 -15.83
CA MET A 232 -2.76 -5.05 -14.73
C MET A 232 -1.86 -4.34 -13.70
N PRO A 233 -2.41 -3.91 -12.54
CA PRO A 233 -1.61 -3.30 -11.48
C PRO A 233 -0.98 -4.33 -10.55
N GLY A 234 0.30 -4.15 -10.20
CA GLY A 234 0.98 -4.97 -9.20
C GLY A 234 1.06 -6.45 -9.59
N HIS A 235 0.61 -7.36 -8.72
CA HIS A 235 0.70 -8.83 -8.90
C HIS A 235 -0.48 -9.49 -9.63
N THR A 236 -1.54 -8.76 -9.98
CA THR A 236 -2.69 -9.40 -10.65
C THR A 236 -2.25 -9.98 -12.00
N LEU A 237 -2.67 -11.22 -12.26
CA LEU A 237 -2.61 -11.84 -13.59
C LEU A 237 -3.91 -11.59 -14.37
N ASP A 238 -4.88 -10.93 -13.75
CA ASP A 238 -6.17 -10.61 -14.31
C ASP A 238 -6.28 -9.13 -14.70
N LYS A 239 -6.99 -8.92 -15.80
CA LYS A 239 -7.28 -7.62 -16.40
C LYS A 239 -8.23 -6.79 -15.53
N VAL A 240 -7.92 -5.51 -15.35
CA VAL A 240 -8.90 -4.49 -14.96
C VAL A 240 -9.43 -3.81 -16.22
N ASN A 241 -10.74 -3.92 -16.48
CA ASN A 241 -11.41 -3.21 -17.57
C ASN A 241 -11.50 -1.71 -17.22
N GLY A 242 -10.89 -0.84 -18.02
CA GLY A 242 -10.96 0.61 -17.84
C GLY A 242 -10.11 1.39 -18.82
N ASN A 243 -10.60 2.55 -19.25
CA ASN A 243 -9.93 3.42 -20.22
C ASN A 243 -8.79 4.19 -19.52
N PHE A 244 -7.59 3.59 -19.50
CA PHE A 244 -6.40 4.12 -18.83
C PHE A 244 -6.04 5.54 -19.30
N LEU A 245 -6.38 5.93 -20.54
CA LEU A 245 -6.23 7.31 -21.04
C LEU A 245 -6.95 8.35 -20.18
N LYS A 246 -8.04 8.03 -19.48
CA LYS A 246 -8.64 8.98 -18.51
C LYS A 246 -7.80 9.13 -17.24
N HIS A 247 -7.02 8.12 -16.89
CA HIS A 247 -6.10 8.15 -15.75
C HIS A 247 -4.75 8.78 -16.17
N THR A 248 -4.18 8.44 -17.32
CA THR A 248 -2.94 9.05 -17.82
C THR A 248 -3.12 10.42 -18.45
N ALA A 249 -4.26 10.80 -19.04
CA ALA A 249 -4.49 12.20 -19.41
C ALA A 249 -4.59 13.10 -18.17
N TYR A 250 -4.96 12.55 -17.01
CA TYR A 250 -4.87 13.27 -15.74
C TYR A 250 -3.40 13.47 -15.30
N TYR A 251 -2.55 12.45 -15.44
CA TYR A 251 -1.12 12.53 -15.07
C TYR A 251 -0.20 13.18 -16.12
N GLY A 252 -0.49 13.04 -17.42
CA GLY A 252 0.30 13.56 -18.54
C GLY A 252 -0.01 15.02 -18.88
N LYS A 253 -1.25 15.49 -18.61
CA LYS A 253 -1.61 16.90 -18.77
C LYS A 253 -0.91 17.79 -17.73
N LEU A 254 -0.49 17.24 -16.59
CA LEU A 254 0.36 17.94 -15.61
C LEU A 254 1.77 18.21 -16.15
N ARG A 255 2.38 17.26 -16.87
CA ARG A 255 3.77 17.38 -17.36
C ARG A 255 3.91 18.13 -18.70
N LEU A 256 2.88 18.09 -19.56
CA LEU A 256 2.86 18.86 -20.81
C LEU A 256 2.56 20.35 -20.57
N TYR A 257 1.81 20.70 -19.52
CA TYR A 257 1.62 22.11 -19.14
C TYR A 257 2.88 22.71 -18.49
N GLU A 258 3.64 21.94 -17.71
CA GLU A 258 4.90 22.40 -17.10
C GLU A 258 6.00 22.64 -18.16
N ASN A 259 6.07 21.82 -19.21
CA ASN A 259 7.04 22.03 -20.32
C ASN A 259 6.63 23.12 -21.33
N LEU A 260 5.34 23.47 -21.41
CA LEU A 260 4.86 24.58 -22.24
C LEU A 260 4.98 25.93 -21.51
N SER A 261 4.92 25.95 -20.17
CA SER A 261 5.20 27.17 -19.39
C SER A 261 6.69 27.54 -19.35
N GLU A 262 7.59 26.59 -19.55
CA GLU A 262 9.05 26.83 -19.57
C GLU A 262 9.60 27.23 -20.95
N ARG A 263 8.77 27.28 -22.01
CA ARG A 263 9.20 27.66 -23.38
C ARG A 263 8.65 28.99 -23.90
N ASN A 264 8.06 29.83 -23.05
CA ASN A 264 7.59 31.17 -23.45
C ASN A 264 8.41 32.31 -22.83
N SER A 265 9.72 32.13 -22.70
CA SER A 265 10.65 33.26 -22.72
C SER A 265 11.04 33.58 -24.17
N ILE A 266 10.12 34.20 -24.89
CA ILE A 266 10.45 35.02 -26.07
C ILE A 266 9.92 36.41 -25.78
N THR A 267 10.85 37.36 -25.82
CA THR A 267 10.66 38.79 -25.57
C THR A 267 9.69 39.41 -26.58
N LEU A 268 8.91 40.38 -26.07
CA LEU A 268 7.91 41.27 -26.68
C LEU A 268 6.47 40.77 -26.63
#